data_AF-A0A5S9M5L0-F1
#
_entry.id   AF-A0A5S9M5L0-F1
#
_cell.length_a   1.000
_cell.length_b   1.000
_cell.length_c   1.000
_cell.angle_alpha   90.00
_cell.angle_beta   90.00
_cell.angle_gamma   90.00
#
_symmetry.space_group_name_H-M   'P 1'
#
loop_
_entity.id
_entity.type
_entity.pdbx_description
1 polymer ?
#
loop_
_entity_poly.entity_id
_entity_poly.type
_entity_poly.pdbx_seq_one_letter_code
_entity_poly.pdbx_strand_id
1 'polypeptide(L)'
;MPPALEGYNDDIEPYPYDPEKAKELLKQAGFLTAFRIKLWAMPVPRPYMPDGMKVAEVIQSNFEKVGVKAEIVTYDWATYLDKASKGEADVFLLGWTGDNGDPDNFIYTLLDKDSIGGNNYTFFENDKMHDILIEAQTDTDQKKKRNEL
;
A
#
# COMPACT_ATOMS: atom_id res chain seq x y z
N MET A 1 -1.08 -3.38 9.51
CA MET A 1 -0.65 -4.73 9.98
C MET A 1 -1.89 -5.55 10.30
N PRO A 2 -1.84 -6.90 10.29
CA PRO A 2 -2.95 -7.73 10.76
C PRO A 2 -3.22 -7.55 12.27
N PRO A 3 -4.49 -7.62 12.74
CA PRO A 3 -4.83 -7.46 14.17
C PRO A 3 -4.20 -8.49 15.11
N ALA A 4 -3.70 -9.61 14.56
CA ALA A 4 -3.06 -10.66 15.34
C ALA A 4 -1.61 -10.34 15.72
N LEU A 5 -1.00 -9.30 15.16
CA LEU A 5 0.36 -8.87 15.50
C LEU A 5 0.34 -7.86 16.64
N GLU A 6 1.31 -7.98 17.54
CA GLU A 6 1.64 -6.93 18.51
C GLU A 6 1.97 -5.62 17.78
N GLY A 7 1.68 -4.44 18.34
CA GLY A 7 1.83 -3.18 17.62
C GLY A 7 0.64 -2.78 16.74
N TYR A 8 -0.40 -3.62 16.59
CA TYR A 8 -1.63 -3.19 15.94
C TYR A 8 -2.32 -2.10 16.77
N ASN A 9 -2.66 -0.99 16.12
CA ASN A 9 -3.32 0.15 16.77
C ASN A 9 -4.80 0.19 16.38
N ASP A 10 -5.67 -0.20 17.33
CA ASP A 10 -7.13 -0.22 17.18
C ASP A 10 -7.77 1.19 17.14
N ASP A 11 -7.03 2.24 17.54
CA ASP A 11 -7.53 3.62 17.55
C ASP A 11 -7.48 4.28 16.16
N ILE A 12 -6.85 3.62 15.17
CA ILE A 12 -6.77 4.12 13.79
C ILE A 12 -8.09 3.87 13.07
N GLU A 13 -8.85 4.93 12.86
CA GLU A 13 -10.09 4.89 12.09
C GLU A 13 -9.83 4.76 10.57
N PRO A 14 -10.44 3.78 9.88
CA PRO A 14 -10.29 3.63 8.44
C PRO A 14 -10.97 4.77 7.69
N TYR A 15 -10.46 5.11 6.51
CA TYR A 15 -11.14 6.04 5.63
C TYR A 15 -12.52 5.50 5.22
N PRO A 16 -13.61 6.28 5.38
CA PRO A 16 -14.93 5.86 4.96
C PRO A 16 -15.01 5.81 3.42
N TYR A 17 -15.92 4.98 2.90
CA TYR A 17 -16.26 5.02 1.48
C TYR A 17 -17.10 6.26 1.17
N ASP A 18 -16.46 7.30 0.65
CA ASP A 18 -17.10 8.57 0.30
C ASP A 18 -16.65 9.08 -1.09
N PRO A 19 -17.38 8.70 -2.17
CA PRO A 19 -17.08 9.17 -3.52
C PRO A 19 -17.21 10.69 -3.71
N GLU A 20 -18.06 11.37 -2.93
CA GLU A 20 -18.22 12.82 -3.05
C GLU A 20 -17.02 13.55 -2.44
N LYS A 21 -16.54 13.08 -1.27
CA LYS A 21 -15.31 13.60 -0.69
C LYS A 21 -14.10 13.34 -1.58
N ALA A 22 -14.02 12.17 -2.22
CA ALA A 22 -12.97 11.87 -3.17
C ALA A 22 -12.96 12.83 -4.37
N LYS A 23 -14.13 13.14 -4.96
CA LYS A 23 -14.24 14.15 -6.04
C LYS A 23 -13.79 15.53 -5.57
N GLU A 24 -14.14 15.92 -4.35
CA GLU A 24 -13.73 17.20 -3.77
C GLU A 24 -12.19 17.28 -3.66
N LEU A 25 -11.55 16.25 -3.12
CA LEU A 25 -10.10 16.19 -2.97
C LEU A 25 -9.39 16.20 -4.33
N LEU A 26 -9.90 15.46 -5.32
CA LEU A 26 -9.37 15.49 -6.69
C LEU A 26 -9.45 16.89 -7.30
N LYS A 27 -10.57 17.60 -7.11
CA LYS A 27 -10.72 18.99 -7.55
C LYS A 27 -9.74 19.93 -6.85
N GLN A 28 -9.56 19.80 -5.53
CA GLN A 28 -8.59 20.59 -4.76
C GLN A 28 -7.15 20.34 -5.23
N ALA A 29 -6.83 19.11 -5.62
CA ALA A 29 -5.55 18.73 -6.20
C ALA A 29 -5.37 19.15 -7.67
N GLY A 30 -6.37 19.81 -8.29
CA GLY A 30 -6.28 20.32 -9.66
C GLY A 30 -6.75 19.35 -10.76
N PHE A 31 -7.24 18.16 -10.40
CA PHE A 31 -7.83 17.21 -11.35
C PHE A 31 -9.29 17.58 -11.68
N LEU A 32 -9.45 18.65 -12.45
CA LEU A 32 -10.77 19.19 -12.83
C LEU A 32 -11.47 18.38 -13.92
N THR A 33 -10.75 17.49 -14.61
CA THR A 33 -11.24 16.67 -15.70
C THR A 33 -10.80 15.22 -15.52
N ALA A 34 -11.47 14.31 -16.22
CA ALA A 34 -11.14 12.89 -16.13
C ALA A 34 -9.72 12.61 -16.62
N PHE A 35 -8.95 11.85 -15.85
CA PHE A 35 -7.59 11.44 -16.18
C PHE A 35 -7.49 9.91 -16.19
N ARG A 36 -6.39 9.39 -16.78
CA ARG A 36 -6.14 7.95 -16.92
C ARG A 36 -4.99 7.53 -16.03
N ILE A 37 -5.09 6.32 -15.50
CA ILE A 37 -4.03 5.63 -14.76
C ILE A 37 -3.98 4.16 -15.20
N LYS A 38 -2.84 3.51 -15.08
CA LYS A 38 -2.72 2.06 -15.17
C LYS A 38 -2.85 1.44 -13.77
N LEU A 39 -3.85 0.58 -13.59
CA LEU A 39 -4.06 -0.21 -12.38
C LEU A 39 -3.52 -1.63 -12.58
N TRP A 40 -2.41 -1.93 -11.93
CA TRP A 40 -1.74 -3.22 -12.10
C TRP A 40 -2.38 -4.28 -11.20
N ALA A 41 -2.87 -5.35 -11.81
CA ALA A 41 -3.47 -6.48 -11.11
C ALA A 41 -2.57 -7.72 -11.19
N MET A 42 -2.52 -8.49 -10.10
CA MET A 42 -1.72 -9.71 -10.05
C MET A 42 -2.41 -10.84 -10.85
N PRO A 43 -1.66 -11.63 -11.64
CA PRO A 43 -2.22 -12.70 -12.49
C PRO A 43 -2.51 -14.01 -11.74
N VAL A 44 -2.05 -14.12 -10.50
CA VAL A 44 -2.05 -15.37 -9.72
C VAL A 44 -2.65 -15.15 -8.33
N PRO A 45 -3.34 -16.16 -7.75
CA PRO A 45 -3.82 -16.08 -6.38
C PRO A 45 -2.68 -15.88 -5.37
N ARG A 46 -2.92 -15.03 -4.38
CA ARG A 46 -2.03 -14.80 -3.24
C ARG A 46 -2.78 -14.99 -1.93
N PRO A 47 -2.12 -15.36 -0.81
CA PRO A 47 -2.78 -15.51 0.49
C PRO A 47 -3.57 -14.28 0.94
N TYR A 48 -3.08 -13.08 0.60
CA TYR A 48 -3.72 -11.80 0.90
C TYR A 48 -4.74 -11.33 -0.16
N MET A 49 -4.78 -11.97 -1.34
CA MET A 49 -5.66 -11.59 -2.43
C MET A 49 -5.88 -12.79 -3.37
N PRO A 50 -6.94 -13.59 -3.13
CA PRO A 50 -7.21 -14.80 -3.91
C PRO A 50 -7.53 -14.53 -5.38
N ASP A 51 -8.14 -13.38 -5.70
CA ASP A 51 -8.50 -12.98 -7.06
C ASP A 51 -8.17 -11.50 -7.30
N GLY A 52 -6.94 -11.25 -7.76
CA GLY A 52 -6.46 -9.89 -8.02
C GLY A 52 -7.20 -9.16 -9.15
N MET A 53 -7.61 -9.90 -10.19
CA MET A 53 -8.36 -9.31 -11.30
C MET A 53 -9.75 -8.86 -10.85
N LYS A 54 -10.46 -9.67 -10.07
CA LYS A 54 -11.79 -9.29 -9.61
C LYS A 54 -11.77 -8.07 -8.71
N VAL A 55 -10.76 -7.97 -7.84
CA VAL A 55 -10.53 -6.78 -7.02
C VAL A 55 -10.24 -5.55 -7.90
N ALA A 56 -9.41 -5.69 -8.93
CA ALA A 56 -9.10 -4.60 -9.85
C ALA A 56 -10.33 -4.08 -10.62
N GLU A 57 -11.24 -4.96 -11.07
CA GLU A 57 -12.50 -4.55 -11.71
C GLU A 57 -13.38 -3.70 -10.79
N VAL A 58 -13.47 -4.07 -9.51
CA VAL A 58 -14.24 -3.31 -8.50
C VAL A 58 -13.59 -1.94 -8.27
N ILE A 59 -12.27 -1.91 -8.13
CA ILE A 59 -11.52 -0.65 -7.96
C ILE A 59 -11.66 0.24 -9.20
N GLN A 60 -11.55 -0.32 -10.41
CA GLN A 60 -11.78 0.40 -11.66
C GLN A 60 -13.17 1.05 -11.71
N SER A 61 -14.22 0.30 -11.34
CA SER A 61 -15.59 0.84 -11.26
C SER A 61 -15.72 1.96 -10.23
N ASN A 62 -15.02 1.86 -9.09
CA ASN A 62 -15.02 2.92 -8.08
C ASN A 62 -14.25 4.17 -8.54
N PHE A 63 -13.13 3.99 -9.22
CA PHE A 63 -12.37 5.09 -9.83
C PHE A 63 -13.19 5.83 -10.89
N GLU A 64 -13.96 5.11 -11.71
CA GLU A 64 -14.81 5.71 -12.74
C GLU A 64 -15.84 6.68 -12.14
N LYS A 65 -16.43 6.33 -10.99
CA LYS A 65 -17.42 7.18 -10.28
C LYS A 65 -16.86 8.55 -9.86
N VAL A 66 -15.54 8.67 -9.72
CA VAL A 66 -14.85 9.90 -9.31
C VAL A 66 -14.04 10.53 -10.45
N GLY A 67 -14.22 10.06 -11.69
CA GLY A 67 -13.58 10.62 -12.88
C GLY A 67 -12.18 10.07 -13.17
N VAL A 68 -11.76 8.99 -12.51
CA VAL A 68 -10.49 8.32 -12.75
C VAL A 68 -10.71 7.12 -13.69
N LYS A 69 -10.09 7.16 -14.87
CA LYS A 69 -10.18 6.08 -15.87
C LYS A 69 -9.02 5.12 -15.68
N ALA A 70 -9.21 4.09 -14.87
CA ALA A 70 -8.20 3.05 -14.64
C ALA A 70 -8.19 2.03 -15.79
N GLU A 71 -7.03 1.83 -16.43
CA GLU A 71 -6.76 0.73 -17.34
C GLU A 71 -6.15 -0.42 -16.54
N ILE A 72 -6.79 -1.60 -16.52
CA ILE A 72 -6.23 -2.75 -15.80
C ILE A 72 -5.12 -3.37 -16.64
N VAL A 73 -3.93 -3.48 -16.05
CA VAL A 73 -2.74 -4.05 -16.67
C VAL A 73 -2.25 -5.25 -15.85
N THR A 74 -1.76 -6.28 -16.52
CA THR A 74 -1.15 -7.45 -15.87
C THR A 74 0.06 -7.93 -16.65
N TYR A 75 0.94 -8.64 -15.96
CA TYR A 75 2.12 -9.32 -16.49
C TYR A 75 2.16 -10.74 -15.93
N ASP A 76 3.09 -11.59 -16.38
CA ASP A 76 3.43 -12.78 -15.58
C ASP A 76 4.02 -12.34 -14.23
N TRP A 77 3.92 -13.20 -13.21
CA TRP A 77 4.20 -12.78 -11.82
C TRP A 77 5.64 -12.30 -11.59
N ALA A 78 6.63 -12.92 -12.22
CA ALA A 78 8.03 -12.51 -12.06
C ALA A 78 8.27 -11.14 -12.70
N THR A 79 7.77 -10.95 -13.93
CA THR A 79 7.83 -9.65 -14.62
C THR A 79 7.05 -8.57 -13.88
N TYR A 80 5.89 -8.91 -13.30
CA TYR A 80 5.09 -7.98 -12.51
C TYR A 80 5.91 -7.40 -11.35
N LEU A 81 6.56 -8.28 -10.56
CA LEU A 81 7.38 -7.87 -9.42
C LEU A 81 8.61 -7.06 -9.85
N ASP A 82 9.34 -7.52 -10.86
CA ASP A 82 10.53 -6.82 -11.37
C ASP A 82 10.22 -5.41 -11.88
N LYS A 83 9.09 -5.23 -12.56
CA LYS A 83 8.70 -3.91 -13.06
C LYS A 83 8.11 -3.02 -11.97
N ALA A 84 7.32 -3.58 -11.06
CA ALA A 84 6.77 -2.83 -9.94
C ALA A 84 7.88 -2.31 -9.01
N SER A 85 8.89 -3.13 -8.71
CA SER A 85 10.04 -2.70 -7.90
C SER A 85 10.90 -1.61 -8.56
N LYS A 86 10.82 -1.48 -9.90
CA LYS A 86 11.45 -0.40 -10.68
C LYS A 86 10.58 0.86 -10.80
N GLY A 87 9.40 0.88 -10.21
CA GLY A 87 8.49 2.04 -10.24
C GLY A 87 7.80 2.26 -11.58
N GLU A 88 7.62 1.20 -12.39
CA GLU A 88 6.96 1.32 -13.69
C GLU A 88 5.42 1.41 -13.62
N ALA A 89 4.82 1.20 -12.45
CA ALA A 89 3.37 1.19 -12.26
C ALA A 89 2.86 2.54 -11.72
N ASP A 90 1.74 3.04 -12.27
CA ASP A 90 1.07 4.23 -11.71
C ASP A 90 0.43 3.88 -10.35
N VAL A 91 -0.32 2.77 -10.31
CA VAL A 91 -0.85 2.15 -9.10
C VAL A 91 -0.89 0.63 -9.28
N PHE A 92 -0.73 -0.12 -8.19
CA PHE A 92 -0.62 -1.57 -8.24
C PHE A 92 -1.29 -2.25 -7.04
N LEU A 93 -1.78 -3.47 -7.27
CA LEU A 93 -2.29 -4.37 -6.22
C LEU A 93 -1.16 -5.27 -5.76
N LEU A 94 -0.85 -5.22 -4.47
CA LEU A 94 0.14 -6.09 -3.84
C LEU A 94 -0.25 -6.35 -2.39
N GLY A 95 0.49 -7.24 -1.75
CA GLY A 95 0.35 -7.50 -0.33
C GLY A 95 1.52 -8.30 0.20
N TRP A 96 1.46 -8.57 1.50
CA TRP A 96 2.53 -9.23 2.24
C TRP A 96 2.00 -10.34 3.13
N THR A 97 2.83 -11.33 3.38
CA THR A 97 2.63 -12.34 4.42
C THR A 97 3.88 -12.30 5.26
N GLY A 98 3.73 -12.10 6.58
CA GLY A 98 4.88 -11.90 7.45
C GLY A 98 5.80 -13.11 7.49
N ASP A 99 7.11 -12.86 7.50
CA ASP A 99 8.14 -13.90 7.41
C ASP A 99 8.59 -14.43 8.78
N ASN A 100 8.56 -13.59 9.80
CA ASN A 100 9.19 -13.86 11.10
C ASN A 100 8.29 -13.58 12.32
N GLY A 101 7.06 -13.08 12.09
CA GLY A 101 6.13 -12.71 13.15
C GLY A 101 6.42 -11.37 13.83
N ASP A 102 7.47 -10.65 13.43
CA ASP A 102 7.78 -9.33 13.94
C ASP A 102 7.04 -8.22 13.13
N PRO A 103 6.40 -7.24 13.79
CA PRO A 103 5.77 -6.08 13.14
C PRO A 103 6.69 -5.31 12.18
N ASP A 104 7.99 -5.26 12.47
CA ASP A 104 9.02 -4.62 11.64
C ASP A 104 9.08 -5.20 10.22
N ASN A 105 8.83 -6.50 10.08
CA ASN A 105 8.78 -7.18 8.79
C ASN A 105 7.61 -6.73 7.90
N PHE A 106 6.67 -5.93 8.43
CA PHE A 106 5.65 -5.26 7.64
C PHE A 106 6.04 -3.82 7.35
N ILE A 107 6.14 -2.98 8.38
CA ILE A 107 6.17 -1.53 8.15
C ILE A 107 7.54 -1.07 7.65
N TYR A 108 8.63 -1.47 8.30
CA TYR A 108 9.96 -1.08 7.87
C TYR A 108 10.33 -1.71 6.52
N THR A 109 10.09 -3.02 6.40
CA THR A 109 10.43 -3.76 5.18
C THR A 109 9.69 -3.24 3.94
N LEU A 110 8.45 -2.78 4.07
CA LEU A 110 7.60 -2.42 2.92
C LEU A 110 7.49 -0.91 2.67
N LEU A 111 7.73 -0.07 3.67
CA LEU A 111 7.42 1.37 3.60
C LEU A 111 8.54 2.28 4.10
N ASP A 112 9.59 1.77 4.75
CA ASP A 112 10.72 2.63 5.10
C ASP A 112 11.50 3.06 3.86
N LYS A 113 12.15 4.24 3.93
CA LYS A 113 12.97 4.77 2.86
C LYS A 113 14.23 3.93 2.59
N ASP A 114 14.78 3.27 3.61
CA ASP A 114 15.93 2.37 3.46
C ASP A 114 15.56 1.09 2.67
N SER A 115 14.27 0.80 2.56
CA SER A 115 13.75 -0.33 1.78
C SER A 115 13.47 0.02 0.30
N ILE A 116 13.74 1.26 -0.14
CA ILE A 116 13.61 1.67 -1.55
C ILE A 116 14.67 0.94 -2.40
N GLY A 117 14.24 0.41 -3.55
CA GLY A 117 15.06 -0.50 -4.37
C GLY A 117 15.05 -1.96 -3.87
N GLY A 118 14.46 -2.20 -2.70
CA GLY A 118 14.10 -3.51 -2.17
C GLY A 118 12.58 -3.74 -2.25
N ASN A 119 11.94 -3.98 -1.10
CA ASN A 119 10.52 -4.33 -1.01
C ASN A 119 9.58 -3.12 -0.96
N ASN A 120 10.09 -1.89 -0.84
CA ASN A 120 9.27 -0.67 -0.92
C ASN A 120 9.02 -0.28 -2.38
N TYR A 121 7.98 -0.87 -2.97
CA TYR A 121 7.61 -0.61 -4.37
C TYR A 121 6.85 0.73 -4.54
N THR A 122 6.47 1.36 -3.43
CA THR A 122 5.75 2.64 -3.46
C THR A 122 6.68 3.83 -3.60
N PHE A 123 7.99 3.62 -3.41
CA PHE A 123 9.00 4.68 -3.32
C PHE A 123 8.63 5.73 -2.25
N PHE A 124 7.82 5.33 -1.26
CA PHE A 124 7.43 6.19 -0.16
C PHE A 124 8.67 6.47 0.70
N GLU A 125 8.90 7.75 0.97
CA GLU A 125 9.99 8.23 1.80
C GLU A 125 9.43 9.26 2.78
N ASN A 126 9.72 9.07 4.07
CA ASN A 126 9.33 9.99 5.12
C ASN A 126 10.32 9.92 6.29
N ASP A 127 11.08 10.98 6.51
CA ASP A 127 12.12 11.03 7.55
C ASP A 127 11.55 10.79 8.95
N LYS A 128 10.38 11.35 9.25
CA LYS A 128 9.76 11.19 10.56
C LYS A 128 9.37 9.73 10.82
N MET A 129 8.82 9.05 9.82
CA MET A 129 8.49 7.63 9.92
C MET A 129 9.76 6.79 10.09
N HIS A 130 10.81 7.10 9.33
CA HIS A 130 12.09 6.43 9.47
C HIS A 130 12.66 6.55 10.89
N ASP A 131 12.71 7.76 11.44
CA ASP A 131 13.20 7.99 12.80
C ASP A 131 12.43 7.16 13.84
N ILE A 132 11.09 7.11 13.70
CA ILE A 132 10.22 6.30 14.58
C ILE A 132 10.55 4.81 14.48
N LEU A 133 10.73 4.29 13.26
CA LEU A 133 11.00 2.87 13.04
C LEU A 133 12.40 2.48 13.53
N ILE A 134 13.41 3.33 13.34
CA ILE A 134 14.76 3.10 13.86
C ILE A 134 14.77 3.11 15.40
N GLU A 135 14.01 4.02 16.03
CA GLU A 135 13.83 3.99 17.49
C GLU A 135 13.19 2.66 17.92
N ALA A 136 12.13 2.23 17.24
CA ALA A 136 11.42 0.98 17.55
C ALA A 136 12.30 -0.29 17.38
N GLN A 137 13.26 -0.30 16.44
CA GLN A 137 14.20 -1.40 16.23
C GLN A 137 15.30 -1.48 17.28
N THR A 138 15.68 -0.34 17.85
CA THR A 138 16.79 -0.24 18.83
C THR A 138 16.33 -0.35 20.28
N ASP A 139 15.02 -0.25 20.53
CA ASP A 139 14.46 -0.44 21.85
C ASP A 139 14.42 -1.93 22.26
N THR A 140 14.96 -2.20 23.45
CA THR A 140 15.03 -3.55 24.04
C THR A 140 13.86 -3.85 24.98
N ASP A 141 13.08 -2.83 25.38
CA ASP A 141 11.83 -2.97 26.14
C ASP A 141 10.62 -2.96 25.18
N GLN A 142 10.60 -3.95 24.28
CA GLN A 142 9.65 -4.07 23.16
C GLN A 142 8.17 -3.96 23.57
N LYS A 143 7.83 -4.32 24.81
CA LYS A 143 6.44 -4.37 25.31
C LYS A 143 5.85 -3.00 25.63
N LYS A 144 6.66 -1.98 25.89
CA LYS A 144 6.15 -0.71 26.43
C LYS A 144 5.83 0.33 25.36
N LYS A 145 6.59 0.37 24.26
CA LYS A 145 6.50 1.45 23.26
C LYS A 145 5.96 1.08 21.89
N ARG A 146 5.90 -0.20 21.51
CA ARG A 146 5.42 -0.60 20.16
C ARG A 146 3.98 -0.15 19.83
N ASN A 147 3.16 0.12 20.85
CA ASN A 147 1.81 0.66 20.69
C ASN A 147 1.72 2.18 20.93
N GLU A 148 2.80 2.83 21.38
CA GLU A 148 2.84 4.26 21.74
C GLU A 148 3.45 5.15 20.64
N LEU A 149 4.17 4.54 19.69
CA LEU A 149 4.81 5.17 18.52
C LEU A 149 3.93 5.04 17.27
#